data_AF-R6Q6U1-F1
#
_entry.id   AF-R6Q6U1-F1
#
_cell.length_a   1.000
_cell.length_b   1.000
_cell.length_c   1.000
_cell.angle_alpha   90.00
_cell.angle_beta   90.00
_cell.angle_gamma   90.00
#
_symmetry.space_group_name_H-M   'P 1'
#
loop_
_entity.id
_entity.type
_entity.pdbx_description
1 polymer ?
#
loop_
_entity_poly.entity_id
_entity_poly.type
_entity_poly.pdbx_seq_one_letter_code
_entity_poly.pdbx_strand_id
1 'polypeptide(L)'
;MNSKLLKKKSALIFLSVFAIIIVGCVFLNAFLVKPAVAKSGNNVDSSATDEVTEDEPEIERKKTDDGFIYYILTDDNKNVYVTINSYDGDEKNVIIPSSIENYPVKEIGGNCFTNNNNVESITVPDSVVAIGDFAFFGCPNLTKVVIPSSVKKIGAAINSGSHFTIYGESGSYAEEYTLHPEKHTCTEPIPFEPINSKD
;
A
#
# COMPACT_ATOMS: atom_id res chain seq x y z
N MET A 1 -33.47 41.29 -19.84
CA MET A 1 -32.68 41.06 -18.61
C MET A 1 -33.39 39.96 -17.83
N ASN A 2 -32.90 38.74 -17.58
CA ASN A 2 -31.65 38.07 -17.91
C ASN A 2 -31.95 36.58 -18.17
N SER A 3 -31.45 36.10 -19.31
CA SER A 3 -31.56 34.73 -19.83
C SER A 3 -30.33 33.90 -19.46
N LYS A 4 -30.22 33.48 -18.20
CA LYS A 4 -29.16 32.53 -17.75
C LYS A 4 -29.69 31.34 -16.94
N LEU A 5 -30.98 31.03 -17.05
CA LEU A 5 -31.52 29.74 -16.64
C LEU A 5 -31.89 28.94 -17.89
N LEU A 6 -31.37 27.71 -17.98
CA LEU A 6 -31.47 26.69 -19.04
C LEU A 6 -30.40 26.72 -20.15
N LYS A 7 -29.39 25.84 -19.96
CA LYS A 7 -28.70 24.96 -20.94
C LYS A 7 -27.47 24.43 -20.18
N LYS A 8 -27.39 23.19 -19.66
CA LYS A 8 -27.57 21.91 -20.34
C LYS A 8 -27.98 20.83 -19.31
N LYS A 9 -29.00 20.06 -19.68
CA LYS A 9 -29.27 18.71 -19.16
C LYS A 9 -28.23 17.74 -19.75
N SER A 10 -27.90 16.72 -18.98
CA SER A 10 -27.73 15.33 -19.41
C SER A 10 -26.74 15.03 -20.56
N ALA A 11 -25.60 14.44 -20.23
CA ALA A 11 -24.97 13.40 -21.04
C ALA A 11 -24.55 12.26 -20.09
N LEU A 12 -25.38 11.22 -20.13
CA LEU A 12 -25.18 9.88 -19.59
C LEU A 12 -24.17 9.17 -20.53
N ILE A 13 -23.33 8.29 -19.98
CA ILE A 13 -23.01 6.95 -20.53
C ILE A 13 -21.82 6.75 -21.51
N PHE A 14 -20.99 5.76 -21.11
CA PHE A 14 -20.20 4.75 -21.88
C PHE A 14 -18.72 4.98 -22.29
N LEU A 15 -17.91 3.99 -21.87
CA LEU A 15 -16.53 3.60 -22.25
C LEU A 15 -15.40 4.51 -21.73
N SER A 16 -14.41 4.05 -20.96
CA SER A 16 -13.49 2.92 -21.20
C SER A 16 -12.81 2.58 -19.87
N VAL A 17 -12.93 1.36 -19.32
CA VAL A 17 -11.89 0.32 -19.38
C VAL A 17 -10.48 0.83 -19.03
N PHE A 18 -9.95 0.32 -17.90
CA PHE A 18 -8.54 0.25 -17.48
C PHE A 18 -7.78 1.55 -17.16
N ALA A 19 -7.64 1.83 -15.86
CA ALA A 19 -6.50 2.46 -15.19
C ALA A 19 -6.90 2.68 -13.71
N ILE A 20 -6.25 2.21 -12.65
CA ILE A 20 -4.94 1.61 -12.39
C ILE A 20 -5.14 0.75 -11.13
N ILE A 21 -5.04 -0.57 -11.27
CA ILE A 21 -4.66 -1.45 -10.17
C ILE A 21 -3.13 -1.48 -10.24
N ILE A 22 -2.44 -0.70 -9.42
CA ILE A 22 -1.00 -0.89 -9.20
C ILE A 22 -0.74 -0.70 -7.71
N VAL A 23 -0.81 -1.81 -6.97
CA VAL A 23 0.27 -2.20 -6.05
C VAL A 23 0.33 -3.73 -6.09
N GLY A 24 1.16 -4.24 -7.00
CA GLY A 24 1.33 -5.67 -7.20
C GLY A 24 2.07 -5.95 -8.50
N CYS A 25 3.40 -5.97 -8.41
CA CYS A 25 4.35 -6.47 -9.40
C CYS A 25 4.74 -5.58 -10.60
N VAL A 26 6.05 -5.60 -10.86
CA VAL A 26 6.78 -5.29 -12.11
C VAL A 26 7.34 -3.87 -12.26
N PHE A 27 8.48 -3.65 -11.60
CA PHE A 27 9.62 -3.05 -12.30
C PHE A 27 10.05 -3.99 -13.43
N LEU A 28 9.83 -3.62 -14.70
CA LEU A 28 10.79 -3.89 -15.78
C LEU A 28 10.42 -3.15 -17.08
N ASN A 29 11.38 -2.35 -17.56
CA ASN A 29 11.68 -2.02 -18.96
C ASN A 29 10.55 -1.47 -19.86
N ALA A 30 10.64 -0.20 -20.22
CA ALA A 30 11.13 0.17 -21.56
C ALA A 30 11.17 1.69 -21.73
N PHE A 31 12.40 2.18 -21.82
CA PHE A 31 12.84 3.27 -22.66
C PHE A 31 12.05 3.34 -24.00
N LEU A 32 11.21 4.36 -24.16
CA LEU A 32 10.87 4.89 -25.48
C LEU A 32 11.09 6.40 -25.47
N VAL A 33 12.35 6.75 -25.72
CA VAL A 33 12.71 8.00 -26.39
C VAL A 33 11.81 8.14 -27.62
N LYS A 34 11.14 9.28 -27.76
CA LYS A 34 11.00 9.89 -29.08
C LYS A 34 11.46 11.35 -29.05
N PRO A 35 12.37 11.72 -29.97
CA PRO A 35 12.96 13.05 -30.07
C PRO A 35 12.09 13.95 -30.96
N ALA A 36 12.19 15.26 -30.80
CA ALA A 36 12.09 16.22 -31.91
C ALA A 36 12.51 17.60 -31.39
N VAL A 37 13.72 18.06 -31.72
CA VAL A 37 14.02 18.92 -32.87
C VAL A 37 13.60 20.37 -32.62
N ALA A 38 14.61 21.21 -32.45
CA ALA A 38 14.50 22.66 -32.50
C ALA A 38 13.94 23.12 -33.85
N LYS A 39 12.94 23.99 -33.81
CA LYS A 39 12.61 24.88 -34.93
C LYS A 39 12.46 26.31 -34.44
N SER A 40 13.32 27.15 -34.99
CA SER A 40 13.25 28.61 -35.01
C SER A 40 11.95 29.08 -35.70
N GLY A 41 11.32 30.13 -35.16
CA GLY A 41 10.18 30.80 -35.80
C GLY A 41 9.54 31.89 -34.91
N ASN A 42 9.54 33.12 -35.41
CA ASN A 42 8.92 34.30 -34.80
C ASN A 42 7.37 34.30 -34.85
N ASN A 43 6.79 34.97 -33.85
CA ASN A 43 5.64 35.91 -33.89
C ASN A 43 4.15 35.45 -33.99
N VAL A 44 3.40 36.04 -33.04
CA VAL A 44 1.99 36.52 -33.02
C VAL A 44 0.89 35.58 -32.47
N ASP A 45 0.42 35.97 -31.26
CA ASP A 45 -0.96 36.05 -30.74
C ASP A 45 -1.98 34.95 -31.10
N SER A 46 -2.46 34.20 -30.10
CA SER A 46 -3.89 34.20 -29.77
C SER A 46 -4.23 33.23 -28.64
N SER A 47 -5.12 33.73 -27.77
CA SER A 47 -5.93 33.01 -26.80
C SER A 47 -5.18 32.17 -25.78
N ALA A 48 -5.06 32.73 -24.58
CA ALA A 48 -5.01 31.94 -23.36
C ALA A 48 -6.16 30.91 -23.39
N THR A 49 -5.81 29.65 -23.61
CA THR A 49 -6.59 28.53 -23.12
C THR A 49 -6.23 28.43 -21.65
N ASP A 50 -7.06 29.03 -20.78
CA ASP A 50 -7.08 28.67 -19.36
C ASP A 50 -7.59 27.22 -19.29
N GLU A 51 -6.68 26.28 -19.48
CA GLU A 51 -6.89 24.90 -19.06
C GLU A 51 -6.95 24.93 -17.54
N VAL A 52 -8.17 24.93 -17.00
CA VAL A 52 -8.39 24.59 -15.60
C VAL A 52 -8.03 23.11 -15.48
N THR A 53 -6.77 22.86 -15.09
CA THR A 53 -6.37 21.56 -14.57
C THR A 53 -7.18 21.37 -13.29
N GLU A 54 -8.11 20.42 -13.30
CA GLU A 54 -8.67 19.92 -12.06
C GLU A 54 -7.50 19.28 -11.30
N ASP A 55 -7.07 19.92 -10.20
CA ASP A 55 -5.98 19.44 -9.36
C ASP A 55 -6.38 18.09 -8.76
N GLU A 56 -6.03 17.01 -9.45
CA GLU A 56 -6.04 15.66 -8.86
C GLU A 56 -5.19 15.70 -7.58
N PRO A 57 -5.69 15.22 -6.44
CA PRO A 57 -4.93 15.29 -5.20
C PRO A 57 -3.67 14.43 -5.33
N GLU A 58 -2.50 15.08 -5.34
CA GLU A 58 -1.22 14.40 -5.39
C GLU A 58 -1.00 13.64 -4.07
N ILE A 59 -0.78 12.33 -4.18
CA ILE A 59 -0.48 11.48 -3.01
C ILE A 59 0.93 11.82 -2.52
N GLU A 60 1.01 12.57 -1.42
CA GLU A 60 2.28 12.99 -0.83
C GLU A 60 2.95 11.86 -0.04
N ARG A 61 4.24 11.61 -0.32
CA ARG A 61 5.08 10.68 0.47
C ARG A 61 5.57 11.39 1.73
N LYS A 62 5.18 10.88 2.90
CA LYS A 62 5.50 11.47 4.20
C LYS A 62 6.39 10.56 5.03
N LYS A 63 7.01 11.11 6.07
CA LYS A 63 7.91 10.38 6.97
C LYS A 63 7.73 10.87 8.41
N THR A 64 7.74 9.95 9.37
CA THR A 64 7.77 10.23 10.80
C THR A 64 9.21 10.31 11.33
N ASP A 65 9.40 10.93 12.50
CA ASP A 65 10.73 11.07 13.11
C ASP A 65 11.38 9.72 13.47
N ASP A 66 10.57 8.71 13.77
CA ASP A 66 10.96 7.33 14.09
C ASP A 66 11.13 6.42 12.85
N GLY A 67 11.04 6.99 11.65
CA GLY A 67 11.48 6.32 10.42
C GLY A 67 10.40 5.59 9.62
N PHE A 68 9.12 5.79 9.93
CA PHE A 68 8.04 5.26 9.09
C PHE A 68 7.79 6.17 7.91
N ILE A 69 7.90 5.62 6.70
CA ILE A 69 7.55 6.27 5.45
C ILE A 69 6.16 5.81 5.05
N TYR A 70 5.26 6.76 4.83
CA TYR A 70 3.83 6.47 4.69
C TYR A 70 3.12 7.38 3.69
N TYR A 71 1.90 6.96 3.34
CA TYR A 71 0.94 7.73 2.56
C TYR A 71 -0.38 7.85 3.32
N ILE A 72 -1.09 8.96 3.13
CA ILE A 72 -2.47 9.13 3.58
C ILE A 72 -3.37 8.95 2.37
N LEU A 73 -4.25 7.95 2.45
CA LEU A 73 -5.14 7.54 1.35
C LEU A 73 -6.60 7.66 1.80
N THR A 74 -7.50 7.69 0.82
CA THR A 74 -8.95 7.68 1.04
C THR A 74 -9.55 6.47 0.32
N ASP A 75 -10.37 5.68 1.01
CA ASP A 75 -11.07 4.54 0.39
C ASP A 75 -12.35 4.98 -0.35
N ASP A 76 -12.99 4.06 -1.07
CA ASP A 76 -14.24 4.32 -1.82
C ASP A 76 -15.38 4.85 -0.93
N ASN A 77 -15.33 4.55 0.38
CA ASN A 77 -16.29 5.00 1.37
C ASN A 77 -15.91 6.36 1.98
N LYS A 78 -14.89 7.03 1.44
CA LYS A 78 -14.34 8.31 1.92
C LYS A 78 -13.71 8.23 3.30
N ASN A 79 -13.31 7.05 3.76
CA ASN A 79 -12.54 6.95 5.00
C ASN A 79 -11.08 7.23 4.70
N VAL A 80 -10.48 8.13 5.47
CA VAL A 80 -9.06 8.45 5.39
C VAL A 80 -8.26 7.48 6.28
N TYR A 81 -7.15 6.97 5.76
CA TYR A 81 -6.30 6.00 6.45
C TYR A 81 -4.83 6.13 6.03
N VAL A 82 -3.96 5.45 6.76
CA VAL A 82 -2.52 5.43 6.51
C VAL A 82 -2.06 4.07 6.03
N THR A 83 -1.17 4.08 5.04
CA THR A 83 -0.36 2.93 4.63
C THR A 83 1.10 3.21 4.92
N ILE A 84 1.79 2.29 5.60
CA ILE A 84 3.24 2.40 5.83
C ILE A 84 3.94 1.56 4.79
N ASN A 85 4.76 2.19 3.94
CA ASN A 85 5.35 1.54 2.76
C ASN A 85 6.84 1.28 2.91
N SER A 86 7.51 1.90 3.89
CA SER A 86 8.90 1.63 4.18
C SER A 86 9.24 2.03 5.62
N TYR A 87 10.22 1.35 6.20
CA TYR A 87 10.80 1.67 7.49
C TYR A 87 12.31 1.85 7.38
N ASP A 88 12.81 3.04 7.70
CA ASP A 88 14.23 3.39 7.69
C ASP A 88 14.75 3.86 9.07
N GLY A 89 13.98 3.60 10.13
CA GLY A 89 14.39 3.85 11.50
C GLY A 89 15.45 2.86 12.00
N ASP A 90 15.97 3.14 13.19
CA ASP A 90 17.07 2.42 13.83
C ASP A 90 16.65 1.58 15.05
N GLU A 91 15.35 1.55 15.36
CA GLU A 91 14.83 0.78 16.49
C GLU A 91 14.98 -0.72 16.26
N LYS A 92 15.39 -1.42 17.32
CA LYS A 92 15.44 -2.88 17.34
C LYS A 92 14.06 -3.49 17.55
N ASN A 93 13.23 -2.83 18.35
CA ASN A 93 11.90 -3.29 18.73
C ASN A 93 10.87 -2.32 18.18
N VAL A 94 10.38 -2.59 16.99
CA VAL A 94 9.48 -1.69 16.28
C VAL A 94 8.06 -1.94 16.74
N ILE A 95 7.42 -0.89 17.25
CA ILE A 95 5.98 -0.87 17.50
C ILE A 95 5.37 -0.02 16.38
N ILE A 96 4.57 -0.64 15.52
CA ILE A 96 3.90 0.10 14.46
C ILE A 96 2.81 0.97 15.10
N PRO A 97 2.76 2.28 14.81
CA PRO A 97 1.76 3.17 15.39
C PRO A 97 0.37 2.76 14.91
N SER A 98 -0.63 2.77 15.80
CA SER A 98 -2.03 2.51 15.43
C SER A 98 -2.64 3.64 14.62
N SER A 99 -2.04 4.84 14.69
CA SER A 99 -2.47 6.02 13.94
C SER A 99 -1.31 6.95 13.66
N ILE A 100 -1.32 7.60 12.49
CA ILE A 100 -0.41 8.70 12.13
C ILE A 100 -1.27 9.88 11.68
N GLU A 101 -0.98 11.08 12.19
CA GLU A 101 -1.77 12.30 11.91
C GLU A 101 -3.28 12.16 12.17
N ASN A 102 -3.64 11.42 13.22
CA ASN A 102 -5.03 11.09 13.60
C ASN A 102 -5.77 10.14 12.63
N TYR A 103 -5.09 9.58 11.63
CA TYR A 103 -5.67 8.57 10.75
C TYR A 103 -5.19 7.18 11.15
N PRO A 104 -6.07 6.16 11.10
CA PRO A 104 -5.69 4.80 11.47
C PRO A 104 -4.70 4.23 10.46
N VAL A 105 -3.66 3.54 10.95
CA VAL A 105 -2.79 2.73 10.10
C VAL A 105 -3.51 1.44 9.78
N LYS A 106 -3.87 1.26 8.50
CA LYS A 106 -4.62 0.08 8.03
C LYS A 106 -3.72 -0.95 7.33
N GLU A 107 -2.62 -0.52 6.74
CA GLU A 107 -1.80 -1.40 5.89
C GLU A 107 -0.30 -1.21 6.14
N ILE A 108 0.39 -2.36 6.20
CA ILE A 108 1.84 -2.45 6.06
C ILE A 108 2.09 -2.88 4.61
N GLY A 109 2.68 -1.98 3.83
CA GLY A 109 2.94 -2.19 2.41
C GLY A 109 3.95 -3.31 2.15
N GLY A 110 3.93 -3.81 0.91
CA GLY A 110 4.91 -4.79 0.47
C GLY A 110 6.33 -4.23 0.54
N ASN A 111 7.29 -5.06 0.91
CA ASN A 111 8.69 -4.70 1.14
C ASN A 111 8.96 -3.65 2.25
N CYS A 112 7.99 -3.37 3.13
CA CYS A 112 8.12 -2.29 4.12
C CYS A 112 9.40 -2.34 4.96
N PHE A 113 9.81 -3.53 5.41
CA PHE A 113 11.01 -3.75 6.22
C PHE A 113 12.11 -4.48 5.45
N THR A 114 12.04 -4.56 4.11
CA THR A 114 12.98 -5.36 3.33
C THR A 114 14.44 -5.03 3.62
N ASN A 115 15.24 -6.07 3.88
CA ASN A 115 16.67 -5.99 4.19
C ASN A 115 17.01 -5.15 5.42
N ASN A 116 16.07 -4.98 6.36
CA ASN A 116 16.37 -4.25 7.59
C ASN A 116 17.29 -5.08 8.50
N ASN A 117 18.50 -4.54 8.73
CA ASN A 117 19.55 -5.19 9.51
C ASN A 117 19.50 -4.86 11.02
N ASN A 118 18.60 -3.98 11.46
CA ASN A 118 18.55 -3.52 12.85
C ASN A 118 17.39 -4.15 13.63
N VAL A 119 16.25 -4.35 12.97
CA VAL A 119 15.01 -4.79 13.61
C VAL A 119 15.13 -6.25 14.07
N GLU A 120 14.87 -6.47 15.36
CA GLU A 120 14.85 -7.76 16.03
C GLU A 120 13.43 -8.24 16.32
N SER A 121 12.50 -7.30 16.58
CA SER A 121 11.07 -7.61 16.77
C SER A 121 10.13 -6.53 16.23
N ILE A 122 8.94 -6.97 15.79
CA ILE A 122 7.88 -6.09 15.28
C ILE A 122 6.55 -6.41 15.99
N THR A 123 5.86 -5.38 16.47
CA THR A 123 4.50 -5.47 17.02
C THR A 123 3.53 -4.71 16.12
N VAL A 124 2.54 -5.43 15.57
CA VAL A 124 1.50 -4.87 14.70
C VAL A 124 0.28 -4.48 15.57
N PRO A 125 -0.29 -3.26 15.43
CA PRO A 125 -1.46 -2.84 16.19
C PRO A 125 -2.78 -3.33 15.57
N ASP A 126 -3.85 -3.36 16.38
CA ASP A 126 -5.19 -3.83 15.98
C ASP A 126 -5.85 -3.00 14.86
N SER A 127 -5.32 -1.81 14.55
CA SER A 127 -5.81 -0.98 13.44
C SER A 127 -5.45 -1.58 12.08
N VAL A 128 -4.39 -2.39 12.01
CA VAL A 128 -3.90 -2.98 10.76
C VAL A 128 -4.81 -4.12 10.33
N VAL A 129 -5.19 -4.10 9.06
CA VAL A 129 -6.03 -5.12 8.42
C VAL A 129 -5.28 -5.92 7.35
N ALA A 130 -4.19 -5.39 6.82
CA ALA A 130 -3.41 -6.03 5.76
C ALA A 130 -1.89 -5.85 5.91
N ILE A 131 -1.15 -6.90 5.56
CA ILE A 131 0.31 -6.93 5.44
C ILE A 131 0.65 -7.36 4.01
N GLY A 132 1.46 -6.57 3.31
CA GLY A 132 1.82 -6.79 1.92
C GLY A 132 2.87 -7.88 1.69
N ASP A 133 3.06 -8.24 0.43
CA ASP A 133 4.03 -9.26 0.01
C ASP A 133 5.45 -8.86 0.39
N PHE A 134 6.26 -9.84 0.81
CA PHE A 134 7.67 -9.62 1.15
C PHE A 134 7.91 -8.54 2.22
N ALA A 135 6.90 -8.19 3.04
CA ALA A 135 7.00 -7.08 4.00
C ALA A 135 8.22 -7.17 4.93
N PHE A 136 8.70 -8.38 5.24
CA PHE A 136 9.87 -8.64 6.10
C PHE A 136 10.97 -9.44 5.39
N PHE A 137 11.06 -9.34 4.06
CA PHE A 137 12.04 -10.09 3.28
C PHE A 137 13.48 -9.69 3.63
N GLY A 138 14.34 -10.69 3.83
CA GLY A 138 15.78 -10.46 4.03
C GLY A 138 16.15 -9.71 5.31
N CYS A 139 15.33 -9.73 6.36
CA CYS A 139 15.63 -9.15 7.68
C CYS A 139 16.43 -10.17 8.53
N PRO A 140 17.78 -10.11 8.57
CA PRO A 140 18.59 -11.18 9.15
C PRO A 140 18.48 -11.29 10.67
N ASN A 141 18.16 -10.18 11.35
CA ASN A 141 18.10 -10.10 12.81
C ASN A 141 16.67 -10.22 13.35
N LEU A 142 15.66 -10.20 12.48
CA LEU A 142 14.27 -10.32 12.89
C LEU A 142 14.03 -11.73 13.44
N THR A 143 13.57 -11.82 14.68
CA THR A 143 13.28 -13.09 15.35
C THR A 143 11.79 -13.26 15.68
N LYS A 144 11.05 -12.14 15.80
CA LYS A 144 9.68 -12.13 16.28
C LYS A 144 8.81 -11.10 15.57
N VAL A 145 7.63 -11.52 15.13
CA VAL A 145 6.55 -10.63 14.67
C VAL A 145 5.26 -10.99 15.40
N VAL A 146 4.63 -10.02 16.08
CA VAL A 146 3.34 -10.19 16.73
C VAL A 146 2.25 -9.60 15.83
N ILE A 147 1.31 -10.44 15.42
CA ILE A 147 0.22 -10.10 14.51
C ILE A 147 -1.13 -10.27 15.23
N PRO A 148 -1.96 -9.21 15.35
CA PRO A 148 -3.25 -9.27 16.02
C PRO A 148 -4.32 -9.93 15.16
N SER A 149 -5.45 -10.28 15.79
CA SER A 149 -6.60 -10.90 15.10
C SER A 149 -7.33 -9.98 14.11
N SER A 150 -7.04 -8.68 14.13
CA SER A 150 -7.57 -7.70 13.16
C SER A 150 -7.05 -7.93 11.74
N VAL A 151 -5.86 -8.50 11.57
CA VAL A 151 -5.24 -8.74 10.26
C VAL A 151 -6.03 -9.81 9.51
N LYS A 152 -6.54 -9.45 8.34
CA LYS A 152 -7.35 -10.33 7.47
C LYS A 152 -6.61 -10.78 6.22
N LYS A 153 -5.48 -10.16 5.92
CA LYS A 153 -4.65 -10.48 4.76
C LYS A 153 -3.18 -10.38 5.13
N ILE A 154 -2.43 -11.43 4.81
CA ILE A 154 -0.97 -11.45 4.86
C ILE A 154 -0.47 -11.85 3.47
N GLY A 155 0.44 -11.06 2.93
CA GLY A 155 1.03 -11.26 1.63
C GLY A 155 1.85 -12.54 1.53
N ALA A 156 2.21 -12.90 0.30
CA ALA A 156 3.05 -14.04 0.03
C ALA A 156 4.48 -13.81 0.56
N ALA A 157 5.14 -14.91 0.93
CA ALA A 157 6.58 -14.98 1.18
C ALA A 157 7.11 -13.96 2.19
N ILE A 158 6.32 -13.60 3.21
CA ILE A 158 6.70 -12.60 4.22
C ILE A 158 7.91 -13.02 5.07
N ASN A 159 8.24 -14.31 5.13
CA ASN A 159 9.41 -14.87 5.79
C ASN A 159 10.50 -15.33 4.81
N SER A 160 10.36 -15.06 3.51
CA SER A 160 11.41 -15.45 2.56
C SER A 160 12.70 -14.66 2.85
N GLY A 161 13.83 -15.37 2.97
CA GLY A 161 15.12 -14.77 3.32
C GLY A 161 15.27 -14.34 4.79
N SER A 162 14.29 -14.63 5.66
CA SER A 162 14.30 -14.27 7.09
C SER A 162 13.89 -15.48 7.94
N HIS A 163 14.50 -15.66 9.12
CA HIS A 163 14.16 -16.75 10.04
C HIS A 163 13.52 -16.18 11.32
N PHE A 164 12.24 -15.81 11.26
CA PHE A 164 11.48 -15.30 12.42
C PHE A 164 10.24 -16.12 12.72
N THR A 165 9.78 -16.02 13.98
CA THR A 165 8.53 -16.62 14.44
C THR A 165 7.40 -15.59 14.40
N ILE A 166 6.27 -15.97 13.82
CA ILE A 166 5.02 -15.22 13.90
C ILE A 166 4.26 -15.66 15.14
N TYR A 167 3.73 -14.70 15.89
CA TYR A 167 2.83 -14.93 17.02
C TYR A 167 1.49 -14.32 16.66
N GLY A 168 0.43 -15.13 16.68
CA GLY A 168 -0.94 -14.71 16.46
C GLY A 168 -1.86 -15.14 17.60
N GLU A 169 -3.00 -14.49 17.74
CA GLU A 169 -4.06 -14.93 18.64
C GLU A 169 -4.72 -16.22 18.11
N SER A 170 -5.21 -17.09 18.99
CA SER A 170 -5.90 -18.32 18.55
C SER A 170 -7.19 -17.97 17.81
N GLY A 171 -7.48 -18.69 16.72
CA GLY A 171 -8.57 -18.41 15.79
C GLY A 171 -8.32 -17.24 14.84
N SER A 172 -7.15 -16.60 14.87
CA SER A 172 -6.80 -15.51 13.95
C SER A 172 -6.26 -16.02 12.62
N TYR A 173 -6.27 -15.16 11.60
CA TYR A 173 -5.62 -15.45 10.32
C TYR A 173 -4.11 -15.70 10.47
N ALA A 174 -3.48 -15.10 11.49
CA ALA A 174 -2.06 -15.31 11.78
C ALA A 174 -1.76 -16.69 12.40
N GLU A 175 -2.74 -17.36 13.02
CA GLU A 175 -2.56 -18.69 13.63
C GLU A 175 -2.10 -19.72 12.60
N GLU A 176 -2.60 -19.64 11.36
CA GLU A 176 -2.21 -20.52 10.25
C GLU A 176 -0.71 -20.45 9.92
N TYR A 177 -0.10 -19.28 10.12
CA TYR A 177 1.33 -19.07 9.93
C TYR A 177 2.16 -19.62 11.10
N THR A 178 1.58 -19.70 12.30
CA THR A 178 2.25 -20.25 13.49
C THR A 178 2.33 -21.78 13.49
N LEU A 179 1.35 -22.46 12.89
CA LEU A 179 1.24 -23.92 12.91
C LEU A 179 2.08 -24.61 11.82
N HIS A 180 2.53 -23.88 10.79
CA HIS A 180 3.25 -24.44 9.63
C HIS A 180 4.39 -23.55 9.11
N PRO A 181 5.41 -23.23 9.93
CA PRO A 181 6.46 -22.27 9.55
C PRO A 181 7.23 -22.65 8.27
N GLU A 182 7.31 -23.94 7.94
CA GLU A 182 8.04 -24.48 6.78
C GLU A 182 7.25 -24.50 5.47
N LYS A 183 5.91 -24.31 5.50
CA LYS A 183 5.06 -24.38 4.29
C LYS A 183 4.83 -23.02 3.61
N HIS A 184 5.15 -21.93 4.31
CA HIS A 184 4.91 -20.57 3.84
C HIS A 184 6.11 -19.98 3.05
N THR A 185 7.19 -20.76 2.93
CA THR A 185 8.29 -20.49 2.01
C THR A 185 7.97 -21.11 0.65
N CYS A 186 7.36 -20.32 -0.24
CA CYS A 186 7.19 -20.65 -1.66
C CYS A 186 6.26 -21.83 -2.02
N THR A 187 5.00 -21.86 -1.57
CA THR A 187 3.93 -22.54 -2.32
C THR A 187 2.61 -21.79 -2.16
N GLU A 188 1.85 -21.73 -3.25
CA GLU A 188 0.58 -21.03 -3.56
C GLU A 188 -0.28 -20.40 -2.44
N PRO A 189 -1.02 -19.31 -2.74
CA PRO A 189 -2.00 -18.74 -1.81
C PRO A 189 -3.02 -19.81 -1.43
N ILE A 190 -3.15 -20.07 -0.13
CA ILE A 190 -4.14 -21.00 0.41
C ILE A 190 -5.51 -20.41 0.06
N PRO A 191 -6.35 -21.10 -0.75
CA PRO A 191 -7.69 -20.64 -1.00
C PRO A 191 -8.46 -20.70 0.31
N PHE A 192 -9.13 -19.60 0.67
CA PHE A 192 -10.11 -19.59 1.75
C PHE A 192 -11.19 -20.64 1.44
N GLU A 193 -11.14 -21.81 2.05
CA GLU A 193 -12.33 -22.63 2.20
C GLU A 193 -13.10 -22.17 3.44
N PRO A 194 -14.38 -21.78 3.31
CA PRO A 194 -15.19 -21.41 4.46
C PRO A 194 -15.38 -22.65 5.34
N ILE A 195 -14.88 -22.59 6.57
CA ILE A 195 -15.11 -23.62 7.58
C ILE A 195 -16.60 -23.55 7.92
N ASN A 196 -17.38 -24.48 7.37
CA ASN A 196 -18.76 -24.69 7.79
C ASN A 196 -18.75 -24.97 9.30
N SER A 197 -19.35 -24.06 10.07
CA SER A 197 -19.73 -24.32 11.46
C SER A 197 -20.66 -25.53 11.46
N LYS A 198 -20.22 -26.63 12.05
CA LYS A 198 -21.13 -27.69 12.48
C LYS A 198 -21.24 -27.69 13.99
N ASP A 199 -22.50 -27.60 14.38
CA ASP A 199 -23.09 -27.97 15.67
C ASP A 199 -22.58 -29.32 16.20
#